data_AF-A0A2P2GKR1-F1
#
_entry.id   AF-A0A2P2GKR1-F1
#
_cell.length_a   1.000
_cell.length_b   1.000
_cell.length_c   1.000
_cell.angle_alpha   90.00
_cell.angle_beta   90.00
_cell.angle_gamma   90.00
#
_symmetry.space_group_name_H-M   'P 1'
#
loop_
_entity.id
_entity.type
_entity.pdbx_description
1 polymer ?
#
loop_
_entity_poly.entity_id
_entity_poly.type
_entity_poly.pdbx_seq_one_letter_code
_entity_poly.pdbx_strand_id
1 'polypeptide(L)' 'MATVTLIEPNGYTVTTHRDVPTDQVDTITTHLIETVAPEHASQWADFGYNARDYTVRVR' A
#
# COMPACT_ATOMS: atom_id res chain seq x y z
N MET A 1 -14.29 5.03 -10.94
CA MET A 1 -13.32 5.66 -10.03
C MET A 1 -13.31 4.88 -8.73
N ALA A 2 -12.14 4.75 -8.11
CA ALA A 2 -11.92 4.02 -6.87
C ALA A 2 -10.98 4.80 -5.94
N THR A 3 -10.98 4.42 -4.66
CA THR A 3 -9.96 4.81 -3.69
C THR A 3 -9.09 3.60 -3.38
N VAL A 4 -7.78 3.73 -3.56
CA VAL A 4 -6.79 2.67 -3.30
C VAL A 4 -5.90 3.12 -2.14
N THR A 5 -5.87 2.34 -1.06
CA THR A 5 -5.15 2.67 0.17
C THR A 5 -4.16 1.55 0.51
N LEU A 6 -2.90 1.90 0.77
CA LEU A 6 -1.92 0.98 1.36
C LEU A 6 -2.02 1.07 2.88
N ILE A 7 -2.21 -0.08 3.53
CA ILE A 7 -2.34 -0.24 4.97
C ILE A 7 -1.13 -1.05 5.46
N GLU A 8 -0.46 -0.53 6.49
CA GLU A 8 0.65 -1.23 7.16
C GLU A 8 0.13 -2.30 8.14
N PRO A 9 1.01 -3.20 8.66
CA PRO A 9 0.59 -4.36 9.45
C PRO A 9 -0.21 -4.02 10.71
N ASN A 10 0.04 -2.85 11.31
CA ASN A 10 -0.67 -2.38 12.50
C ASN A 10 -2.04 -1.75 12.18
N GLY A 11 -2.46 -1.74 10.91
CA GLY A 11 -3.75 -1.22 10.46
C GLY A 11 -3.75 0.29 10.15
N TYR A 12 -2.61 0.97 10.25
CA TYR A 12 -2.49 2.38 9.89
C TYR A 12 -2.37 2.57 8.38
N THR A 13 -2.82 3.73 7.91
CA THR A 13 -2.68 4.12 6.51
C THR A 13 -1.27 4.63 6.24
N VAL A 14 -0.60 4.03 5.26
CA VAL A 14 0.66 4.54 4.72
C VAL A 14 0.40 5.65 3.70
N THR A 15 -0.44 5.36 2.70
CA THR A 15 -0.81 6.30 1.65
C THR A 15 -2.18 5.98 1.05
N THR A 16 -2.82 6.96 0.42
CA THR A 16 -4.12 6.82 -0.24
C THR A 16 -4.16 7.55 -1.57
N HIS A 17 -4.52 6.84 -2.63
CA HIS A 17 -4.82 7.37 -3.95
C HIS A 17 -6.34 7.47 -4.12
N ARG A 18 -6.85 8.67 -4.40
CA ARG A 18 -8.27 8.93 -4.64
C ARG A 18 -8.52 9.09 -6.13
N ASP A 19 -9.78 8.94 -6.54
CA ASP A 19 -10.23 9.17 -7.91
C ASP A 19 -9.44 8.36 -8.94
N VAL A 20 -9.04 7.14 -8.56
CA VAL A 20 -8.30 6.22 -9.42
C VAL A 20 -9.24 5.67 -10.50
N PRO A 21 -8.92 5.83 -11.79
CA PRO A 21 -9.66 5.19 -12.87
C PRO A 21 -9.69 3.67 -12.66
N THR A 22 -10.84 3.03 -12.90
CA THR A 22 -11.03 1.61 -12.55
C THR A 22 -10.04 0.71 -13.30
N ASP A 23 -9.65 1.09 -14.52
CA ASP A 23 -8.64 0.44 -15.35
C ASP A 23 -7.20 0.62 -14.83
N GLN A 24 -6.96 1.51 -13.87
CA GLN A 24 -5.65 1.75 -13.25
C GLN A 24 -5.51 1.15 -11.85
N VAL A 25 -6.57 0.60 -11.26
CA VAL A 25 -6.57 0.07 -9.90
C VAL A 25 -5.49 -1.01 -9.72
N ASP A 26 -5.37 -1.94 -10.67
CA ASP A 26 -4.39 -3.02 -10.59
C ASP A 26 -2.94 -2.49 -10.71
N THR A 27 -2.72 -1.54 -11.61
CA THR A 27 -1.41 -0.87 -11.77
C THR A 27 -0.98 -0.17 -10.48
N ILE A 28 -1.90 0.59 -9.85
CA ILE A 28 -1.60 1.28 -8.58
C ILE A 28 -1.41 0.27 -7.45
N THR A 29 -2.25 -0.76 -7.37
CA THR A 29 -2.11 -1.82 -6.35
C THR A 29 -0.75 -2.51 -6.45
N THR A 30 -0.32 -2.84 -7.66
CA THR A 30 1.00 -3.43 -7.93
C THR A 30 2.12 -2.49 -7.48
N HIS A 31 2.07 -1.21 -7.85
CA HIS A 31 3.06 -0.23 -7.41
C HIS A 31 3.12 -0.08 -5.88
N LEU A 32 1.98 -0.08 -5.20
CA LEU A 32 1.92 0.01 -3.75
C LEU A 32 2.56 -1.21 -3.06
N ILE A 33 2.35 -2.42 -3.59
CA ILE A 33 2.91 -3.65 -3.03
C ILE A 33 4.38 -3.84 -3.38
N GLU A 34 4.78 -3.58 -4.63
CA GLU A 34 6.12 -3.90 -5.11
C GLU A 34 7.15 -2.80 -4.84
N THR A 35 6.70 -1.56 -4.58
CA THR A 35 7.60 -0.41 -4.36
C THR A 35 7.37 0.21 -2.98
N VAL A 36 6.15 0.69 -2.72
CA VAL A 36 5.90 1.52 -1.53
C VAL A 36 5.95 0.71 -0.23
N ALA A 37 5.38 -0.51 -0.21
CA ALA A 37 5.44 -1.38 0.97
C ALA A 37 6.87 -1.80 1.34
N PRO A 38 7.74 -2.25 0.41
CA PRO A 38 9.16 -2.50 0.68
C PRO A 38 9.92 -1.27 1.21
N GLU A 39 9.72 -0.12 0.59
CA GLU A 39 10.37 1.12 1.03
C GLU A 39 9.95 1.48 2.46
N HIS A 40 8.64 1.46 2.74
CA HIS A 40 8.16 1.74 4.09
C HIS A 40 8.65 0.68 5.08
N ALA A 41 8.55 -0.61 4.77
CA ALA A 41 9.02 -1.66 5.65
C ALA A 41 10.52 -1.52 5.97
N SER A 42 11.34 -1.10 5.01
CA SER A 42 12.77 -0.86 5.22
C SER A 42 13.07 0.26 6.22
N GLN A 43 12.23 1.31 6.25
CA GLN A 43 12.36 2.43 7.18
C GLN A 43 12.02 2.04 8.62
N TRP A 44 11.20 1.00 8.79
CA TRP A 44 10.72 0.51 10.08
C TRP A 44 11.21 -0.92 10.39
N ALA A 45 12.26 -1.37 9.70
CA ALA A 45 12.77 -2.74 9.81
C ALA A 45 13.21 -3.09 11.25
N ASP A 46 13.76 -2.12 11.98
CA ASP A 46 14.16 -2.27 13.39
C ASP A 46 12.97 -2.57 14.32
N PHE A 47 11.75 -2.26 13.88
CA PHE A 47 10.50 -2.55 14.60
C PHE A 47 9.79 -3.81 14.09
N GLY A 48 10.43 -4.61 13.24
CA GLY A 48 9.93 -5.88 12.75
C GLY A 48 8.95 -5.79 11.57
N TYR A 49 8.86 -4.64 10.91
CA TYR A 49 7.99 -4.48 9.75
C TYR A 49 8.50 -5.30 8.55
N ASN A 50 7.57 -5.97 7.86
CA ASN A 50 7.85 -6.71 6.63
C ASN A 50 6.82 -6.35 5.56
N ALA A 51 7.29 -6.07 4.35
CA ALA A 51 6.44 -5.68 3.22
C ALA A 51 5.30 -6.67 2.92
N ARG A 52 5.52 -7.97 3.20
CA ARG A 52 4.52 -9.02 2.98
C ARG A 52 3.28 -8.90 3.87
N ASP A 53 3.40 -8.16 4.97
CA ASP A 53 2.34 -8.01 5.97
C ASP A 53 1.46 -6.77 5.67
N TYR A 54 1.78 -6.01 4.60
CA TYR A 54 1.00 -4.88 4.14
C TYR A 54 -0.19 -5.34 3.31
N THR A 55 -1.25 -4.55 3.30
CA THR A 55 -2.45 -4.83 2.51
C THR A 55 -2.89 -3.62 1.72
N VAL A 56 -3.42 -3.84 0.52
CA VAL A 56 -4.08 -2.80 -0.28
C VAL A 56 -5.57 -2.95 -0.14
N ARG A 57 -6.25 -1.84 0.14
CA ARG A 57 -7.70 -1.75 0.20
C ARG A 57 -8.21 -0.90 -0.94
N VAL A 58 -9.15 -1.45 -1.71
CA VAL A 58 -9.87 -0.75 -2.77
C VAL A 58 -11.30 -0.46 -2.31
N ARG A 59 -11.81 0.75 -2.55
CA ARG A 59 -13.21 1.16 -2.27
C ARG A 59 -13.80 1.98 -3.41
#